data_AF-A0A1X1T2I9-F1
#
_entry.id   AF-A0A1X1T2I9-F1
#
_cell.length_a   1.000
_cell.length_b   1.000
_cell.length_c   1.000
_cell.angle_alpha   90.00
_cell.angle_beta   90.00
_cell.angle_gamma   90.00
#
_symmetry.space_group_name_H-M   'P 1'
#
loop_
_entity.id
_entity.type
_entity.pdbx_description
1 polymer ?
#
loop_
_entity_poly.entity_id
_entity_poly.type
_entity_poly.pdbx_seq_one_letter_code
_entity_poly.pdbx_strand_id
1 'polypeptide(L)'
;MWALVELGKRANSEPATQLRLEVLDDIEFDKAGSPYELLQTKHHTRRDGPITAQAVDLWRTLNVWMDLPQSDALILRLVTTQKLNEASGVACLRAGEQRDTSAALQELLNAARESTNKASQRWRQKFIDLDASARIDLIDRIIIDLNSSRNSVLRCGVNVKGALPQR
;
A
#
# COMPACT_ATOMS: atom_id res chain seq x y z
N MET A 1 -14.08 3.58 -4.73
CA MET A 1 -14.96 2.57 -4.09
C MET A 1 -14.28 1.18 -3.98
N TRP A 2 -12.97 1.13 -3.64
CA TRP A 2 -12.20 -0.13 -3.47
C TRP A 2 -12.23 -0.63 -2.01
N ALA A 3 -12.39 0.29 -1.05
CA ALA A 3 -12.48 -0.02 0.38
C ALA A 3 -13.49 -1.12 0.72
N LEU A 4 -14.67 -1.05 0.11
CA LEU A 4 -15.75 -2.01 0.32
C LEU A 4 -15.41 -3.40 -0.21
N VAL A 5 -14.61 -3.48 -1.28
CA VAL A 5 -14.14 -4.74 -1.85
C VAL A 5 -13.13 -5.40 -0.90
N GLU A 6 -12.18 -4.63 -0.36
CA GLU A 6 -11.21 -5.14 0.61
C GLU A 6 -11.87 -5.56 1.92
N LEU A 7 -12.83 -4.77 2.43
CA LEU A 7 -13.64 -5.18 3.58
C LEU A 7 -14.35 -6.51 3.31
N GLY A 8 -14.98 -6.66 2.13
CA GLY A 8 -15.68 -7.89 1.76
C GLY A 8 -14.76 -9.12 1.69
N LYS A 9 -13.53 -8.97 1.17
CA LYS A 9 -12.55 -10.07 1.14
C LYS A 9 -12.14 -10.52 2.55
N ARG A 10 -12.00 -9.57 3.48
CA ARG A 10 -11.49 -9.82 4.84
C ARG A 10 -12.58 -10.22 5.82
N ALA A 11 -13.79 -9.69 5.68
CA ALA A 11 -14.90 -9.91 6.61
C ALA A 11 -15.24 -11.41 6.81
N ASN A 12 -14.95 -12.25 5.82
CA ASN A 12 -15.18 -13.69 5.92
C ASN A 12 -14.14 -14.41 6.80
N SER A 13 -12.89 -13.91 6.85
CA SER A 13 -11.80 -14.48 7.66
C SER A 13 -11.63 -13.75 8.99
N GLU A 14 -12.04 -12.49 9.06
CA GLU A 14 -11.90 -11.58 10.20
C GLU A 14 -13.25 -10.87 10.45
N PRO A 15 -14.20 -11.50 11.17
CA PRO A 15 -15.57 -10.98 11.31
C PRO A 15 -15.67 -9.71 12.19
N ALA A 16 -14.61 -9.33 12.89
CA ALA A 16 -14.54 -8.12 13.71
C ALA A 16 -13.91 -6.92 12.98
N THR A 17 -13.56 -7.06 11.70
CA THR A 17 -12.90 -6.01 10.92
C THR A 17 -13.80 -4.78 10.77
N GLN A 18 -13.28 -3.64 11.20
CA GLN A 18 -13.92 -2.33 11.05
C GLN A 18 -13.28 -1.57 9.88
N LEU A 19 -14.09 -0.81 9.15
CA LEU A 19 -13.65 0.06 8.05
C LEU A 19 -14.00 1.50 8.42
N ARG A 20 -12.99 2.37 8.50
CA ARG A 20 -13.17 3.82 8.63
C ARG A 20 -12.80 4.49 7.31
N LEU A 21 -13.66 5.40 6.86
CA LEU A 21 -13.44 6.25 5.68
C LEU A 21 -13.36 7.70 6.15
N GLU A 22 -12.18 8.30 6.08
CA GLU A 22 -11.99 9.72 6.38
C GLU A 22 -11.88 10.56 5.10
N VAL A 23 -11.69 11.88 5.24
CA VAL A 23 -11.71 12.86 4.13
C VAL A 23 -10.55 12.66 3.12
N LEU A 24 -9.58 11.80 3.44
CA LEU A 24 -8.49 11.34 2.57
C LEU A 24 -8.76 9.89 2.11
N ASP A 25 -8.18 9.48 0.98
CA ASP A 25 -8.27 8.11 0.40
C ASP A 25 -7.59 7.01 1.26
N ASP A 26 -7.70 7.12 2.58
CA ASP A 26 -7.08 6.29 3.59
C ASP A 26 -8.13 5.43 4.29
N ILE A 27 -7.83 4.14 4.35
CA ILE A 27 -8.64 3.11 4.98
C ILE A 27 -7.81 2.53 6.12
N GLU A 28 -8.31 2.62 7.33
CA GLU A 28 -7.66 2.03 8.50
C GLU A 28 -8.38 0.73 8.88
N PHE A 29 -7.58 -0.33 9.11
CA PHE A 29 -8.04 -1.57 9.71
C PHE A 29 -7.49 -1.68 11.13
N ASP A 30 -8.39 -1.85 12.09
CA ASP A 30 -8.07 -2.02 13.49
C ASP A 30 -8.43 -3.41 14.01
N LYS A 31 -7.69 -3.84 15.05
CA LYS A 31 -8.03 -4.99 15.87
C LYS A 31 -8.01 -4.56 17.33
N ALA A 32 -9.16 -4.66 17.98
CA ALA A 32 -9.35 -4.23 19.38
C ALA A 32 -8.94 -2.76 19.63
N GLY A 33 -9.15 -1.87 18.65
CA GLY A 33 -8.85 -0.44 18.78
C GLY A 33 -7.41 -0.04 18.47
N SER A 34 -6.55 -0.97 18.07
CA SER A 34 -5.20 -0.67 17.56
C SER A 34 -5.14 -0.89 16.05
N PRO A 35 -4.71 0.11 15.25
CA PRO A 35 -4.56 -0.04 13.82
C PRO A 35 -3.42 -1.01 13.51
N TYR A 36 -3.71 -2.04 12.71
CA TYR A 36 -2.69 -2.99 12.24
C TYR A 36 -2.35 -2.77 10.76
N GLU A 37 -3.20 -2.05 10.02
CA GLU A 37 -2.93 -1.72 8.63
C GLU A 37 -3.57 -0.41 8.21
N LEU A 38 -2.76 0.44 7.58
CA LEU A 38 -3.20 1.66 6.91
C LEU A 38 -3.10 1.47 5.40
N LEU A 39 -4.24 1.52 4.72
CA LEU A 39 -4.38 1.33 3.29
C LEU A 39 -4.65 2.68 2.61
N GLN A 40 -3.65 3.19 1.90
CA GLN A 40 -3.78 4.34 1.00
C GLN A 40 -4.16 3.85 -0.39
N THR A 41 -5.31 4.29 -0.91
CA THR A 41 -5.69 4.04 -2.29
C THR A 41 -5.35 5.25 -3.16
N LYS A 42 -4.74 5.02 -4.33
CA LYS A 42 -4.50 6.06 -5.33
C LYS A 42 -5.09 5.60 -6.66
N HIS A 43 -6.19 6.24 -7.07
CA HIS A 43 -6.73 6.09 -8.42
C HIS A 43 -6.11 7.16 -9.31
N HIS A 44 -5.61 6.77 -10.49
CA HIS A 44 -4.92 7.70 -11.39
C HIS A 44 -5.66 7.86 -12.70
N THR A 45 -5.56 9.07 -13.26
CA THR A 45 -6.10 9.40 -14.57
C THR A 45 -5.02 9.20 -15.63
N ARG A 46 -5.38 9.06 -16.91
CA ARG A 46 -4.46 8.67 -18.01
C ARG A 46 -3.20 9.53 -18.20
N ARG A 47 -3.03 10.64 -17.47
CA ARG A 47 -1.89 11.56 -17.61
C ARG A 47 -0.73 11.26 -16.66
N ASP A 48 -0.94 10.38 -15.69
CA ASP A 48 0.07 10.12 -14.66
C ASP A 48 1.04 9.03 -15.13
N GLY A 49 2.34 9.29 -15.01
CA GLY A 49 3.42 8.36 -15.37
C GLY A 49 3.53 7.18 -14.40
N PRO A 50 4.51 6.28 -14.59
CA PRO A 50 4.74 5.19 -13.65
C PRO A 50 5.19 5.71 -12.27
N ILE A 51 4.89 4.94 -11.22
CA ILE A 51 5.44 5.23 -9.88
C ILE A 51 6.95 5.01 -9.93
N THR A 52 7.68 6.04 -9.53
CA THR A 52 9.15 6.06 -9.41
C THR A 52 9.53 6.77 -8.11
N ALA A 53 10.78 6.63 -7.66
CA ALA A 53 11.30 7.35 -6.51
C ALA A 53 11.27 8.88 -6.66
N GLN A 54 11.07 9.40 -7.88
CA GLN A 54 10.99 10.84 -8.16
C GLN A 54 9.55 11.39 -8.11
N ALA A 55 8.54 10.52 -8.02
CA ALA A 55 7.14 10.91 -8.10
C ALA A 55 6.73 11.77 -6.89
N VAL A 56 6.19 12.98 -7.15
CA VAL A 56 5.75 13.91 -6.10
C VAL A 56 4.67 13.29 -5.20
N ASP A 57 3.76 12.51 -5.79
CA ASP A 57 2.67 11.88 -5.04
C ASP A 57 3.15 10.74 -4.14
N LEU A 58 4.25 10.04 -4.51
CA LEU A 58 4.90 9.08 -3.61
C LEU A 58 5.44 9.82 -2.37
N TRP A 59 6.17 10.91 -2.58
CA TRP A 59 6.70 11.73 -1.48
C TRP A 59 5.61 12.34 -0.61
N ARG A 60 4.45 12.68 -1.17
CA ARG A 60 3.30 13.14 -0.40
C ARG A 60 2.78 12.05 0.54
N THR A 61 2.63 10.82 0.03
CA THR A 61 2.22 9.66 0.84
C THR A 61 3.25 9.36 1.93
N LEU A 62 4.53 9.30 1.58
CA LEU A 62 5.62 9.12 2.55
C LEU A 62 5.62 10.21 3.63
N ASN A 63 5.32 11.47 3.27
CA ASN A 63 5.25 12.55 4.24
C ASN A 63 4.24 12.29 5.36
N VAL A 64 3.06 11.79 5.00
CA VAL A 64 2.01 11.42 5.95
C VAL A 64 2.47 10.25 6.81
N TRP A 65 3.05 9.22 6.18
CA TRP A 65 3.50 8.03 6.90
C TRP A 65 4.67 8.27 7.85
N MET A 66 5.53 9.25 7.57
CA MET A 66 6.60 9.66 8.48
C MET A 66 6.10 10.31 9.78
N ASP A 67 4.84 10.75 9.84
CA ASP A 67 4.21 11.26 11.07
C ASP A 67 3.55 10.16 11.91
N LEU A 68 3.48 8.92 11.40
CA LEU A 68 2.89 7.81 12.12
C LEU A 68 3.86 7.29 13.19
N PRO A 69 3.34 6.76 14.31
CA PRO A 69 4.18 6.13 15.31
C PRO A 69 4.94 4.94 14.71
N GLN A 70 6.16 4.73 15.20
CA GLN A 70 6.91 3.50 14.94
C GLN A 70 6.18 2.32 15.56
N SER A 71 5.88 1.33 14.73
CA SER A 71 5.12 0.15 15.14
C SER A 71 5.32 -0.94 14.09
N ASP A 72 6.12 -1.94 14.42
CA ASP A 72 6.39 -3.11 13.58
C ASP A 72 5.10 -3.84 13.17
N ALA A 73 4.04 -3.72 13.97
CA ALA A 73 2.74 -4.33 13.71
C ALA A 73 1.88 -3.57 12.68
N LEU A 74 2.22 -2.32 12.33
CA LEU A 74 1.41 -1.47 11.46
C LEU A 74 1.93 -1.52 10.02
N ILE A 75 1.19 -2.19 9.14
CA ILE A 75 1.48 -2.26 7.71
C ILE A 75 1.00 -0.98 7.00
N LEU A 76 1.83 -0.43 6.12
CA LEU A 76 1.54 0.75 5.29
C LEU A 76 1.34 0.32 3.83
N ARG A 77 0.09 0.09 3.43
CA ARG A 77 -0.22 -0.43 2.10
C ARG A 77 -0.59 0.69 1.14
N LEU A 78 0.12 0.78 0.01
CA LEU A 78 -0.26 1.61 -1.13
C LEU A 78 -0.90 0.73 -2.20
N VAL A 79 -2.21 0.89 -2.43
CA VAL A 79 -2.91 0.27 -3.57
C VAL A 79 -3.05 1.28 -4.69
N THR A 80 -2.50 0.95 -5.85
CA THR A 80 -2.44 1.85 -7.01
C THR A 80 -2.79 1.15 -8.32
N THR A 81 -3.40 1.89 -9.25
CA THR A 81 -3.61 1.44 -10.64
C THR A 81 -2.46 1.80 -11.57
N GLN A 82 -1.47 2.56 -11.09
CA GLN A 82 -0.30 2.92 -11.89
C GLN A 82 0.60 1.72 -12.15
N LYS A 83 1.32 1.74 -13.27
CA LYS A 83 2.44 0.83 -13.48
C LYS A 83 3.59 1.21 -12.55
N LEU A 84 4.28 0.21 -12.02
CA LEU A 84 5.60 0.41 -11.42
C LEU A 84 6.63 0.33 -12.54
N ASN A 85 7.66 1.15 -12.48
CA ASN A 85 8.83 0.93 -13.30
C ASN A 85 9.63 -0.22 -12.68
N GLU A 86 9.70 -1.38 -13.32
CA GLU A 86 10.43 -2.55 -12.78
C GLU A 86 11.94 -2.29 -12.62
N ALA A 87 12.49 -1.27 -13.29
CA ALA A 87 13.88 -0.84 -13.11
C ALA A 87 14.08 0.08 -11.89
N SER A 88 12.99 0.48 -11.21
CA SER A 88 13.03 1.28 -9.99
C SER A 88 12.98 0.36 -8.77
N GLY A 89 13.85 0.57 -7.80
CA GLY A 89 13.84 -0.01 -6.46
C GLY A 89 12.54 0.25 -5.70
N VAL A 90 11.71 1.22 -6.10
CA VAL A 90 10.34 1.34 -5.57
C VAL A 90 9.48 0.12 -5.95
N ALA A 91 9.75 -0.53 -7.09
CA ALA A 91 9.10 -1.79 -7.45
C ALA A 91 9.46 -2.94 -6.50
N CYS A 92 10.63 -2.87 -5.84
CA CYS A 92 11.04 -3.83 -4.81
C CYS A 92 10.21 -3.73 -3.52
N LEU A 93 9.30 -2.75 -3.40
CA LEU A 93 8.30 -2.69 -2.31
C LEU A 93 7.02 -3.47 -2.63
N ARG A 94 6.94 -4.11 -3.80
CA ARG A 94 5.80 -4.98 -4.14
C ARG A 94 5.77 -6.20 -3.21
N ALA A 95 4.58 -6.62 -2.80
CA ALA A 95 4.42 -7.88 -2.09
C ALA A 95 4.90 -9.06 -2.95
N GLY A 96 5.76 -9.93 -2.39
CA GLY A 96 6.22 -11.16 -3.05
C GLY A 96 7.68 -11.50 -2.76
N GLU A 97 8.18 -12.52 -3.45
CA GLU A 97 9.53 -13.08 -3.26
C GLU A 97 10.66 -12.12 -3.68
N GLN A 98 10.36 -11.15 -4.55
CA GLN A 98 11.32 -10.16 -5.06
C GLN A 98 11.36 -8.88 -4.21
N ARG A 99 10.75 -8.91 -3.00
CA ARG A 99 10.71 -7.75 -2.12
C ARG A 99 12.08 -7.49 -1.52
N ASP A 100 12.61 -6.29 -1.74
CA ASP A 100 13.89 -5.82 -1.22
C ASP A 100 13.74 -4.38 -0.72
N THR A 101 13.63 -4.24 0.60
CA THR A 101 13.46 -2.95 1.27
C THR A 101 14.75 -2.15 1.32
N SER A 102 15.91 -2.83 1.28
CA SER A 102 17.23 -2.19 1.25
C SER A 102 17.44 -1.47 -0.09
N ALA A 103 17.16 -2.15 -1.19
CA ALA A 103 17.22 -1.56 -2.53
C ALA A 103 16.27 -0.36 -2.67
N ALA A 104 15.03 -0.50 -2.17
CA ALA A 104 14.06 0.58 -2.15
C ALA A 104 14.52 1.79 -1.33
N LEU A 105 15.07 1.55 -0.13
CA LEU A 105 15.59 2.59 0.75
C LEU A 105 16.75 3.35 0.10
N GLN A 106 17.70 2.64 -0.51
CA GLN A 106 18.83 3.25 -1.20
C GLN A 106 18.37 4.16 -2.36
N GLU A 107 17.42 3.68 -3.17
CA GLU A 107 16.89 4.49 -4.28
C GLU A 107 16.13 5.71 -3.78
N LEU A 108 15.30 5.57 -2.75
CA LEU A 108 14.57 6.69 -2.15
C LEU A 108 15.52 7.73 -1.56
N LEU A 109 16.62 7.31 -0.92
CA LEU A 109 17.65 8.22 -0.43
C LEU A 109 18.36 8.97 -1.56
N ASN A 110 18.69 8.29 -2.66
CA ASN A 110 19.31 8.92 -3.82
C ASN A 110 18.34 9.94 -4.45
N ALA A 111 17.09 9.56 -4.67
CA ALA A 111 16.06 10.46 -5.17
C ALA A 111 15.81 11.65 -4.23
N ALA A 112 15.83 11.42 -2.91
CA ALA A 112 15.69 12.48 -1.91
C ALA A 112 16.79 13.55 -2.07
N ARG A 113 18.02 13.14 -2.35
CA ARG A 113 19.19 14.03 -2.47
C ARG A 113 19.31 14.70 -3.84
N GLU A 114 19.06 13.96 -4.92
CA GLU A 114 19.33 14.41 -6.29
C GLU A 114 18.18 15.20 -6.91
N SER A 115 16.95 14.99 -6.42
CA SER A 115 15.78 15.62 -7.04
C SER A 115 15.77 17.14 -6.85
N THR A 116 15.55 17.85 -7.94
CA THR A 116 15.44 19.32 -7.96
C THR A 116 13.98 19.80 -7.84
N ASN A 117 13.02 18.87 -7.71
CA ASN A 117 11.60 19.22 -7.65
C ASN A 117 11.24 19.91 -6.32
N LYS A 118 10.87 21.19 -6.40
CA LYS A 118 10.54 22.02 -5.24
C LYS A 118 9.26 21.56 -4.52
N ALA A 119 8.32 20.92 -5.21
CA ALA A 119 7.04 20.50 -4.61
C ALA A 119 7.22 19.43 -3.53
N SER A 120 8.18 18.52 -3.71
CA SER A 120 8.48 17.44 -2.76
C SER A 120 9.66 17.73 -1.83
N GLN A 121 10.34 18.88 -2.00
CA GLN A 121 11.61 19.17 -1.32
C GLN A 121 11.51 19.04 0.21
N ARG A 122 10.51 19.65 0.83
CA ARG A 122 10.32 19.59 2.29
C ARG A 122 10.08 18.16 2.80
N TRP A 123 9.41 17.32 2.01
CA TRP A 123 9.11 15.94 2.35
C TRP A 123 10.34 15.06 2.21
N ARG A 124 11.14 15.26 1.16
CA ARG A 124 12.43 14.61 0.97
C ARG A 124 13.41 14.95 2.08
N GLN A 125 13.46 16.23 2.48
CA GLN A 125 14.31 16.67 3.58
C GLN A 125 13.91 15.99 4.90
N LYS A 126 12.62 15.97 5.22
CA LYS A 126 12.10 15.25 6.39
C LYS A 126 12.53 13.77 6.40
N PHE A 127 12.53 13.11 5.25
CA PHE A 127 13.00 11.72 5.14
C PHE A 127 14.51 11.57 5.35
N ILE A 128 15.31 12.53 4.88
CA ILE A 128 16.77 12.57 5.14
C ILE A 128 17.07 12.84 6.62
N ASP A 129 16.23 13.64 7.29
CA ASP A 129 16.42 14.02 8.69
C ASP A 129 16.02 12.92 9.68
N LEU A 130 15.29 11.88 9.23
CA LEU A 130 15.01 10.70 10.04
C LEU A 130 16.31 9.97 10.46
N ASP A 131 16.26 9.31 11.61
CA ASP A 131 17.33 8.37 11.99
C ASP A 131 17.37 7.18 11.03
N ALA A 132 18.54 6.53 10.91
CA ALA A 132 18.70 5.39 10.03
C ALA A 132 17.74 4.24 10.38
N SER A 133 17.55 3.94 11.66
CA SER A 133 16.58 2.95 12.13
C SER A 133 15.14 3.33 11.79
N ALA A 134 14.78 4.61 11.94
CA ALA A 134 13.45 5.11 11.63
C ALA A 134 13.12 5.01 10.13
N ARG A 135 14.09 5.28 9.26
CA ARG A 135 13.93 5.04 7.82
C ARG A 135 13.74 3.57 7.49
N ILE A 136 14.54 2.70 8.08
CA ILE A 136 14.45 1.26 7.85
C ILE A 136 13.07 0.75 8.28
N ASP A 137 12.63 1.08 9.51
CA ASP A 137 11.28 0.73 10.00
C ASP A 137 10.17 1.19 9.03
N LEU A 138 10.23 2.46 8.63
CA LEU A 138 9.25 3.03 7.71
C LEU A 138 9.18 2.23 6.41
N ILE A 139 10.32 1.97 5.76
CA ILE A 139 10.35 1.27 4.46
C ILE A 139 9.96 -0.21 4.63
N ASP A 140 10.36 -0.85 5.73
CA ASP A 140 10.03 -2.25 6.02
C ASP A 140 8.53 -2.48 6.20
N ARG A 141 7.80 -1.46 6.64
CA ARG A 141 6.33 -1.50 6.78
C ARG A 141 5.57 -1.23 5.49
N ILE A 142 6.23 -0.70 4.45
CA ILE A 142 5.56 -0.34 3.20
C ILE A 142 5.36 -1.54 2.28
N ILE A 143 4.15 -1.68 1.76
CA ILE A 143 3.77 -2.67 0.75
C ILE A 143 3.03 -1.97 -0.39
N ILE A 144 3.47 -2.19 -1.64
CA ILE A 144 2.79 -1.69 -2.83
C ILE A 144 2.04 -2.83 -3.53
N ASP A 145 0.74 -2.62 -3.74
CA ASP A 145 -0.11 -3.53 -4.49
C ASP A 145 -0.65 -2.88 -5.77
N LEU A 146 -0.49 -3.58 -6.89
CA LEU A 146 -1.04 -3.16 -8.17
C LEU A 146 -2.48 -3.64 -8.33
N ASN A 147 -3.41 -2.72 -8.58
CA ASN A 147 -4.80 -3.04 -8.90
C ASN A 147 -4.99 -3.45 -10.38
N SER A 148 -3.98 -4.06 -10.99
CA SER A 148 -4.12 -4.67 -12.32
C SER A 148 -4.79 -6.04 -12.16
N SER A 149 -6.12 -6.04 -11.99
CA SER A 149 -7.01 -7.21 -12.16
C SER A 149 -6.39 -8.58 -11.84
N ARG A 150 -6.18 -8.91 -10.56
CA ARG A 150 -6.18 -10.32 -10.15
C ARG A 150 -7.62 -10.81 -10.11
N ASN A 151 -8.24 -10.94 -11.29
CA ASN A 151 -9.48 -11.67 -11.45
C ASN A 151 -9.14 -13.16 -11.60
N SER A 152 -8.87 -13.80 -10.47
CA SER A 152 -8.89 -15.26 -10.35
C SER A 152 -9.73 -15.65 -9.15
N VAL A 153 -11.00 -15.25 -9.18
CA VAL A 153 -12.09 -15.88 -8.44
C VAL A 153 -12.97 -16.45 -9.56
N LEU A 154 -13.19 -17.76 -9.75
CA LEU A 154 -13.94 -18.68 -8.90
C LEU A 154 -13.71 -20.13 -9.42
N ARG A 155 -13.25 -21.04 -8.58
CA ARG A 155 -13.65 -22.47 -8.65
C ARG A 155 -13.99 -22.95 -7.24
N CYS A 156 -15.07 -22.41 -6.68
CA CYS A 156 -15.81 -23.10 -5.64
C CYS A 156 -17.04 -23.71 -6.32
N GLY A 157 -16.85 -24.89 -6.92
CA GLY A 157 -17.97 -25.73 -7.34
C GLY A 157 -18.52 -26.42 -6.10
N VAL A 158 -19.40 -25.73 -5.37
CA VAL A 158 -20.22 -26.37 -4.34
C VAL A 158 -21.24 -27.23 -5.09
N ASN A 159 -21.00 -28.54 -5.15
CA ASN A 159 -22.00 -29.48 -5.64
C ASN A 159 -22.97 -29.79 -4.51
N VAL A 160 -23.97 -28.93 -4.31
CA VAL A 160 -25.12 -29.26 -3.46
C VAL A 160 -26.11 -30.05 -4.33
N LYS A 161 -26.06 -31.37 -4.25
CA LYS A 161 -27.19 -32.22 -4.69
C LYS A 161 -27.85 -32.84 -3.45
N GLY A 162 -28.89 -32.16 -3.00
CA GLY A 162 -30.00 -32.71 -2.22
C GLY A 162 -31.17 -31.74 -2.41
N ALA A 163 -32.42 -32.13 -2.62
CA ALA A 163 -33.08 -33.42 -2.70
C ALA A 163 -34.47 -33.16 -3.36
N LEU A 164 -35.14 -34.15 -3.97
CA LEU A 164 -36.45 -34.72 -3.55
C LEU A 164 -37.40 -34.92 -4.79
N PRO A 165 -38.48 -35.71 -4.66
CA PRO A 165 -38.88 -36.74 -5.62
C PRO A 165 -40.17 -36.40 -6.38
N GLN A 166 -40.44 -37.11 -7.48
CA GLN A 166 -41.74 -37.42 -8.10
C GLN A 166 -41.40 -38.53 -9.13
N ARG A 167 -42.10 -39.65 -9.33
CA ARG A 167 -43.40 -40.20 -8.94
C ARG A 167 -43.32 -41.72 -9.17
#